data_AF-A0A528CAS5-F1
#
_entry.id   AF-A0A528CAS5-F1
#
_cell.length_a   1.000
_cell.length_b   1.000
_cell.length_c   1.000
_cell.angle_alpha   90.00
_cell.angle_beta   90.00
_cell.angle_gamma   90.00
#
_symmetry.space_group_name_H-M   'P 1'
#
loop_
_entity.id
_entity.type
_entity.pdbx_description
1 polymer ?
#
loop_
_entity_poly.entity_id
_entity_poly.type
_entity_poly.pdbx_seq_one_letter_code
_entity_poly.pdbx_strand_id
1 'polypeptide(L)' 'LALVGDRDTVALIDGAGEPIGPASLWLDERAAGLVDRFAAEIGRERLHAITGKPIDVTPVVYRLKWLRE' A
#
# COMPACT_ATOMS: atom_id res chain seq x y z
N LEU A 1 8.86 -12.66 24.32
CA LEU A 1 9.20 -11.37 23.69
C LEU A 1 7.99 -10.89 22.90
N ALA A 2 7.52 -9.67 23.11
CA ALA A 2 6.43 -9.06 22.33
C ALA A 2 6.94 -7.76 21.69
N LEU A 3 6.65 -7.58 20.41
CA LEU A 3 7.06 -6.40 19.63
C LEU A 3 5.81 -5.74 19.05
N VAL A 4 5.77 -4.41 19.10
CA VAL A 4 4.74 -3.59 18.44
C VAL A 4 5.44 -2.76 17.38
N GLY A 5 4.81 -2.64 16.22
CA GLY A 5 5.33 -1.89 15.09
C GLY A 5 4.26 -1.00 14.49
N ASP A 6 4.73 -0.12 13.63
CA ASP A 6 3.88 0.70 12.80
C ASP A 6 3.03 -0.16 11.83
N ARG A 7 1.89 0.39 11.39
CA ARG A 7 0.92 -0.29 10.52
C ARG A 7 1.08 0.22 9.09
N ASP A 8 0.74 -0.60 8.11
CA ASP A 8 0.78 -0.24 6.69
C ASP A 8 2.20 0.10 6.14
N THR A 9 3.28 -0.10 6.90
CA THR A 9 4.63 -0.17 6.34
C THR A 9 4.82 -1.49 5.57
N VAL A 10 5.43 -1.44 4.38
CA VAL A 10 5.62 -2.62 3.51
C VAL A 10 7.08 -2.80 3.10
N ALA A 11 7.57 -4.03 3.20
CA ALA A 11 8.86 -4.45 2.63
C ALA A 11 8.60 -5.50 1.55
N LEU A 12 9.29 -5.36 0.42
CA LEU A 12 9.26 -6.35 -0.65
C LEU A 12 10.41 -7.33 -0.46
N ILE A 13 10.09 -8.61 -0.41
CA ILE A 13 11.03 -9.70 -0.17
C ILE A 13 10.97 -10.65 -1.37
N ASP A 14 12.12 -11.11 -1.85
CA ASP A 14 12.19 -12.06 -2.95
C ASP A 14 11.95 -13.52 -2.52
N GLY A 15 12.05 -14.45 -3.46
CA GLY A 15 11.85 -15.88 -3.21
C GLY A 15 12.94 -16.54 -2.34
N ALA A 16 14.09 -15.88 -2.16
CA ALA A 16 15.18 -16.33 -1.29
C ALA A 16 15.06 -15.75 0.13
N GLY A 17 14.15 -14.80 0.36
CA GLY A 17 14.00 -14.11 1.63
C GLY A 17 14.80 -12.80 1.72
N GLU A 18 15.41 -12.35 0.62
CA GLU A 18 16.21 -11.14 0.59
C GLU A 18 15.35 -9.89 0.30
N PRO A 19 15.62 -8.75 0.96
CA PRO A 19 14.94 -7.51 0.64
C PRO A 19 15.26 -7.05 -0.78
N ILE A 20 14.22 -6.76 -1.57
CA ILE A 20 14.36 -6.21 -2.93
C ILE A 20 14.83 -4.75 -2.89
N GLY A 21 14.63 -4.06 -1.77
CA GLY A 21 15.06 -2.68 -1.55
C GLY A 21 14.55 -2.11 -0.22
N PRO A 22 14.66 -0.78 -0.03
CA PRO A 22 14.15 -0.13 1.18
C PRO A 22 12.65 -0.36 1.37
N ALA A 23 12.24 -0.55 2.63
CA ALA A 23 10.83 -0.60 2.99
C ALA A 23 10.14 0.75 2.71
N SER A 24 8.87 0.70 2.34
CA SER A 24 8.02 1.86 2.18
C SER A 24 7.21 2.09 3.45
N LEU A 25 7.48 3.20 4.13
CA LEU A 25 6.80 3.61 5.37
C LEU A 25 5.35 4.00 5.09
N TRP A 26 4.50 3.99 6.13
CA TRP A 26 3.11 4.43 6.03
C TRP A 26 2.93 5.89 5.56
N LEU A 27 3.92 6.75 5.81
CA LEU A 27 4.01 8.16 5.35
C LEU A 27 4.51 8.31 3.91
N ASP A 28 4.75 7.22 3.19
CA ASP A 28 5.24 7.28 1.82
C ASP A 28 4.13 7.70 0.85
N GLU A 29 4.19 8.94 0.38
CA GLU A 29 3.17 9.53 -0.48
C GLU A 29 3.47 9.42 -1.98
N ARG A 30 4.48 8.64 -2.40
CA ARG A 30 4.85 8.53 -3.84
C ARG A 30 3.69 8.09 -4.73
N ALA A 31 2.74 7.34 -4.18
CA ALA A 31 1.55 6.88 -4.88
C ALA A 31 0.36 7.86 -4.83
N ALA A 32 0.49 9.06 -4.26
CA ALA A 32 -0.64 9.99 -4.07
C ALA A 32 -1.36 10.33 -5.39
N GLY A 33 -0.61 10.55 -6.47
CA GLY A 33 -1.17 10.84 -7.80
C GLY A 33 -1.93 9.67 -8.45
N LEU A 34 -1.86 8.46 -7.89
CA LEU A 34 -2.49 7.26 -8.40
C LEU A 34 -3.82 6.92 -7.69
N VAL A 35 -4.03 7.43 -6.48
CA VAL A 35 -5.13 7.01 -5.57
C VAL A 35 -6.49 7.07 -6.26
N ASP A 36 -6.81 8.22 -6.86
CA ASP A 36 -8.11 8.45 -7.48
C ASP A 36 -8.32 7.56 -8.71
N ARG A 37 -7.28 7.39 -9.53
CA ARG A 37 -7.32 6.53 -10.71
C ARG A 37 -7.55 5.07 -10.33
N PHE A 38 -6.78 4.56 -9.37
CA PHE A 38 -6.91 3.18 -8.91
C PHE A 38 -8.27 2.92 -8.23
N ALA A 39 -8.74 3.86 -7.41
CA ALA A 39 -10.05 3.73 -6.78
C ALA A 39 -11.20 3.75 -7.81
N ALA A 40 -11.06 4.48 -8.91
CA ALA A 40 -12.03 4.48 -10.00
C ALA A 40 -12.06 3.16 -10.79
N GLU A 41 -10.92 2.46 -10.96
CA GLU A 41 -10.85 1.15 -11.62
C GLU A 41 -11.70 0.07 -10.91
N ILE A 42 -11.76 0.12 -9.58
CA ILE A 42 -12.51 -0.84 -8.76
C ILE A 42 -13.92 -0.31 -8.41
N GLY A 43 -14.08 1.01 -8.36
CA GLY A 43 -15.22 1.70 -7.79
C GLY A 43 -14.97 2.03 -6.31
N ARG A 44 -15.05 3.31 -5.94
CA ARG A 44 -14.72 3.83 -4.59
C ARG A 44 -15.51 3.13 -3.47
N GLU A 45 -16.84 3.07 -3.62
CA GLU A 45 -17.72 2.44 -2.63
C GLU A 45 -17.42 0.94 -2.49
N ARG A 46 -17.20 0.26 -3.61
CA ARG A 46 -16.85 -1.16 -3.64
C ARG A 46 -15.51 -1.41 -2.94
N LEU A 47 -14.51 -0.58 -3.20
CA LEU A 47 -13.19 -0.71 -2.59
C LEU A 47 -13.27 -0.52 -1.06
N HIS A 48 -14.03 0.48 -0.60
CA HIS A 48 -14.29 0.65 0.82
C HIS A 48 -15.09 -0.52 1.42
N ALA A 49 -16.14 -0.99 0.75
CA ALA A 49 -16.96 -2.11 1.22
C ALA A 49 -16.17 -3.43 1.38
N ILE A 50 -15.20 -3.69 0.50
CA ILE A 50 -14.36 -4.89 0.56
C ILE A 50 -13.28 -4.77 1.65
N THR A 51 -12.67 -3.59 1.80
CA THR A 51 -11.44 -3.43 2.60
C THR A 51 -11.65 -2.75 3.95
N GLY A 52 -12.74 -2.00 4.12
CA GLY A 52 -12.96 -1.06 5.22
C GLY A 52 -12.00 0.12 5.25
N LYS A 53 -11.08 0.24 4.29
CA LYS A 53 -10.04 1.28 4.27
C LYS A 53 -10.57 2.56 3.60
N PRO A 54 -10.09 3.74 4.03
CA PRO A 54 -10.35 4.99 3.33
C PRO A 54 -9.68 5.00 1.94
N ILE A 55 -10.15 5.91 1.09
CA ILE A 55 -9.54 6.17 -0.22
C ILE A 55 -8.50 7.28 -0.05
N ASP A 56 -7.32 6.90 0.42
CA ASP A 56 -6.14 7.77 0.55
C ASP A 56 -4.86 6.98 0.27
N VAL A 57 -3.69 7.61 0.37
CA VAL A 57 -2.41 6.99 0.00
C VAL A 57 -1.85 6.02 1.05
N THR A 58 -2.38 6.01 2.28
CA THR A 58 -1.82 5.23 3.38
C THR A 58 -1.95 3.71 3.17
N PRO A 59 -3.10 3.15 2.75
CA PRO A 59 -3.21 1.72 2.44
C PRO A 59 -2.18 1.26 1.41
N VAL A 60 -1.51 0.14 1.74
CA VAL A 60 -0.38 -0.39 0.95
C VAL A 60 -0.74 -0.69 -0.52
N VAL A 61 -2.02 -0.99 -0.82
CA VAL A 61 -2.47 -1.36 -2.18
C VAL A 61 -2.14 -0.29 -3.23
N TYR A 62 -2.21 1.00 -2.88
CA TYR A 62 -1.90 2.09 -3.81
C TYR A 62 -0.40 2.12 -4.14
N ARG A 63 0.46 1.91 -3.14
CA ARG A 63 1.92 1.83 -3.31
C ARG A 63 2.34 0.57 -4.07
N LEU A 64 1.67 -0.56 -3.86
CA LEU A 64 1.92 -1.77 -4.66
C LEU A 64 1.53 -1.58 -6.13
N LYS A 65 0.42 -0.89 -6.41
CA LYS A 65 0.03 -0.55 -7.78
C LYS A 65 1.05 0.40 -8.42
N TRP A 66 1.52 1.42 -7.67
CA TRP A 66 2.56 2.35 -8.14
C TRP A 66 3.89 1.64 -8.43
N LEU A 67 4.35 0.74 -7.56
CA LEU A 67 5.57 -0.04 -7.77
C LEU A 67 5.50 -0.99 -8.98
N ARG A 68 4.30 -1.38 -9.40
CA ARG A 68 4.07 -2.26 -10.55
C ARG A 68 4.10 -1.49 -11.88
N GLU A 69 3.83 -0.19 -11.86
CA GLU A 69 3.84 0.68 -13.05
C GLU A 69 5.26 1.08 -13.45
#